data_AF-A0A352JXN2-F1
#
_entry.id   AF-A0A352JXN2-F1
#
_cell.length_a   1.000
_cell.length_b   1.000
_cell.length_c   1.000
_cell.angle_alpha   90.00
_cell.angle_beta   90.00
_cell.angle_gamma   90.00
#
_symmetry.space_group_name_H-M   'P 1'
#
loop_
_entity.id
_entity.type
_entity.pdbx_description
1 polymer ?
#
loop_
_entity_poly.entity_id
_entity_poly.type
_entity_poly.pdbx_seq_one_letter_code
_entity_poly.pdbx_strand_id
1 'polypeptide(L)'
;MVSILRLFFLAVATFLGGLLITLVAPLKLFSKTQHLGYRLAAGIAGVWADFMRWLLTTLPIQWVITGEKLNPKGTYLVLANHQSWIDIMMVMVVLGKGTTLPRFFMKWELVYMPVINICAWALDFPIMRRYTQEDIKGRPELKNRDFDYAHDVLSRNPDQACVVVNYAEGTRFTPEKHRKNRSPYQHLLKPKVGGPQLALDCLRNRLDGIVDITLAYPGATLSVWHLLSGQVPKVMIHVETIDLPEGLEKTPETLAELKAFRGWMNSIWAQKDARLERMLNGTPEDDHRSP
;
A
#
# COMPACT_ATOMS: atom_id res chain seq x y z
N MET A 1 -7.93 -28.18 -10.45
CA MET A 1 -6.79 -28.11 -11.38
C MET A 1 -6.44 -26.68 -11.78
N VAL A 2 -7.37 -25.89 -12.33
CA VAL A 2 -7.13 -24.49 -12.76
C VAL A 2 -6.58 -23.60 -11.64
N SER A 3 -7.13 -23.68 -10.43
CA SER A 3 -6.68 -22.87 -9.27
C SER A 3 -5.23 -23.15 -8.87
N ILE A 4 -4.80 -24.41 -8.94
CA ILE A 4 -3.43 -24.83 -8.66
C ILE A 4 -2.49 -24.26 -9.74
N LEU A 5 -2.92 -24.32 -11.00
CA LEU A 5 -2.15 -23.77 -12.11
C LEU A 5 -1.97 -22.25 -11.99
N ARG A 6 -3.02 -21.50 -11.59
CA ARG A 6 -2.91 -20.06 -11.31
C ARG A 6 -1.94 -19.75 -10.18
N LEU A 7 -2.02 -20.49 -9.07
CA LEU A 7 -1.09 -20.35 -7.95
C LEU A 7 0.35 -20.68 -8.36
N PHE A 8 0.54 -21.74 -9.14
CA PHE A 8 1.84 -22.13 -9.69
C PHE A 8 2.41 -21.02 -10.58
N PHE A 9 1.63 -20.49 -11.51
CA PHE A 9 2.08 -19.39 -12.37
C PHE A 9 2.42 -18.13 -11.58
N LEU A 10 1.62 -17.75 -10.58
CA LEU A 10 1.94 -16.62 -9.72
C LEU A 10 3.23 -16.85 -8.94
N ALA A 11 3.44 -18.06 -8.41
CA ALA A 11 4.66 -18.41 -7.67
C ALA A 11 5.90 -18.37 -8.57
N VAL A 12 5.81 -18.95 -9.78
CA VAL A 12 6.89 -18.94 -10.77
C VAL A 12 7.20 -17.51 -11.22
N ALA A 13 6.19 -16.71 -11.57
CA ALA A 13 6.39 -15.32 -11.96
C ALA A 13 7.04 -14.49 -10.84
N THR A 14 6.62 -14.71 -9.59
CA THR A 14 7.20 -14.03 -8.42
C THR A 14 8.65 -14.45 -8.19
N PHE A 15 8.95 -15.75 -8.29
CA PHE A 15 10.31 -16.27 -8.15
C PHE A 15 11.23 -15.73 -9.26
N LEU A 16 10.79 -15.78 -10.52
CA LEU A 16 11.55 -15.25 -11.66
C LEU A 16 11.76 -13.74 -11.55
N GLY A 17 10.73 -12.98 -11.17
CA GLY A 17 10.85 -11.54 -10.93
C GLY A 17 11.89 -11.22 -9.86
N GLY A 18 11.84 -11.91 -8.72
CA GLY A 18 12.81 -11.76 -7.64
C GLY A 18 14.24 -12.17 -8.04
N LEU A 19 14.38 -13.24 -8.81
CA LEU A 19 15.67 -13.69 -9.37
C LEU A 19 16.26 -12.62 -10.31
N LEU A 20 15.47 -12.12 -11.26
CA LEU A 20 15.90 -11.09 -12.21
C LEU A 20 16.28 -9.79 -11.49
N ILE A 21 15.50 -9.36 -10.48
CA ILE A 21 15.85 -8.21 -9.65
C ILE A 21 17.18 -8.45 -8.94
N THR A 22 17.40 -9.64 -8.40
CA THR A 22 18.66 -9.99 -7.72
C THR A 22 19.86 -9.91 -8.66
N LEU A 23 19.71 -10.26 -9.94
CA LEU A 23 20.78 -10.17 -10.94
C LEU A 23 21.14 -8.72 -11.30
N VAL A 24 20.16 -7.81 -11.34
CA VAL A 24 20.40 -6.38 -11.65
C VAL A 24 20.72 -5.53 -10.43
N ALA A 25 20.39 -6.00 -9.23
CA ALA A 25 20.59 -5.29 -7.97
C ALA A 25 22.04 -4.83 -7.70
N PRO A 26 23.11 -5.60 -8.03
CA PRO A 26 24.49 -5.15 -7.84
C PRO A 26 24.83 -3.84 -8.55
N LEU A 27 24.12 -3.47 -9.62
CA LEU A 27 24.29 -2.17 -10.29
C LEU A 27 23.99 -0.98 -9.37
N LYS A 28 23.18 -1.17 -8.32
CA LYS A 28 22.92 -0.15 -7.29
C LYS A 28 24.06 0.07 -6.31
N LEU A 29 25.08 -0.80 -6.28
CA LEU A 29 26.25 -0.64 -5.41
C LEU A 29 27.21 0.44 -5.91
N PHE A 30 27.16 0.78 -7.21
CA PHE A 30 28.05 1.76 -7.81
C PHE A 30 27.29 3.03 -8.19
N SER A 31 27.78 4.19 -7.76
CA SER A 31 27.13 5.50 -7.98
C SER A 31 26.78 5.77 -9.45
N LYS A 32 27.68 5.41 -10.38
CA LYS A 32 27.48 5.61 -11.82
C LYS A 32 26.34 4.78 -12.41
N THR A 33 26.03 3.61 -11.84
CA THR A 33 25.02 2.68 -12.36
C THR A 33 23.78 2.58 -11.47
N GLN A 34 23.71 3.35 -10.37
CA GLN A 34 22.65 3.23 -9.37
C GLN A 34 21.27 3.49 -9.95
N HIS A 35 21.12 4.56 -10.75
CA HIS A 35 19.85 4.87 -11.40
C HIS A 35 19.45 3.81 -12.44
N LEU A 36 20.41 3.25 -13.18
CA LEU A 36 20.15 2.17 -14.12
C LEU A 36 19.69 0.90 -13.39
N GLY A 37 20.38 0.52 -12.31
CA GLY A 37 20.00 -0.61 -11.47
C GLY A 37 18.58 -0.49 -10.90
N TYR A 38 18.22 0.69 -10.39
CA TYR A 38 16.85 0.98 -9.95
C TYR A 38 15.85 0.86 -11.11
N ARG A 39 16.11 1.49 -12.26
CA ARG A 39 15.19 1.46 -13.42
C ARG A 39 14.95 0.05 -13.94
N LEU A 40 15.98 -0.79 -14.00
CA LEU A 40 15.86 -2.18 -14.40
C LEU A 40 15.03 -2.98 -13.38
N ALA A 41 15.33 -2.84 -12.09
CA ALA A 41 14.57 -3.50 -11.03
C ALA A 41 13.09 -3.08 -11.05
N ALA A 42 12.82 -1.78 -11.16
CA ALA A 42 11.46 -1.22 -11.25
C ALA A 42 10.73 -1.70 -12.50
N GLY A 43 11.41 -1.79 -13.65
CA GLY A 43 10.85 -2.36 -14.88
C GLY A 43 10.46 -3.83 -14.73
N ILE A 44 11.32 -4.65 -14.14
CA ILE A 44 11.03 -6.07 -13.85
C ILE A 44 9.83 -6.19 -12.91
N ALA A 45 9.79 -5.38 -11.84
CA ALA A 45 8.66 -5.35 -10.92
C ALA A 45 7.35 -4.91 -11.59
N GLY A 46 7.42 -3.96 -12.53
CA GLY A 46 6.29 -3.52 -13.34
C GLY A 46 5.75 -4.63 -14.24
N VAL A 47 6.62 -5.40 -14.89
CA VAL A 47 6.23 -6.58 -15.69
C VAL A 47 5.56 -7.65 -14.82
N TRP A 48 6.12 -7.91 -13.64
CA TRP A 48 5.48 -8.82 -12.67
C TRP A 48 4.09 -8.33 -12.24
N ALA A 49 3.94 -7.03 -11.97
CA ALA A 49 2.65 -6.44 -11.60
C ALA A 49 1.63 -6.52 -12.74
N ASP A 50 2.06 -6.30 -14.00
CA ASP A 50 1.23 -6.48 -15.19
C ASP A 50 0.76 -7.93 -15.34
N PHE A 51 1.67 -8.89 -15.14
CA PHE A 51 1.33 -10.31 -15.15
C PHE A 51 0.31 -10.66 -14.05
N MET A 52 0.51 -10.14 -12.83
CA MET A 52 -0.41 -10.36 -11.71
C MET A 52 -1.80 -9.80 -12.03
N ARG A 53 -1.89 -8.57 -12.54
CA ARG A 53 -3.16 -7.97 -13.00
C ARG A 53 -3.85 -8.84 -14.04
N TRP A 54 -3.12 -9.28 -15.07
CA TRP A 54 -3.67 -10.19 -16.08
C TRP A 54 -4.17 -11.50 -15.47
N LEU A 55 -3.43 -12.08 -14.52
CA LEU A 55 -3.86 -13.30 -13.84
C LEU A 55 -5.20 -13.09 -13.12
N LEU A 56 -5.41 -11.93 -12.49
CA LEU A 56 -6.67 -11.58 -11.82
C LEU A 56 -7.86 -11.46 -12.79
N THR A 57 -7.65 -11.01 -14.03
CA THR A 57 -8.74 -10.96 -15.04
C THR A 57 -9.20 -12.35 -15.47
N THR A 58 -8.42 -13.40 -15.19
CA THR A 58 -8.82 -14.80 -15.45
C THR A 58 -9.70 -15.38 -14.35
N LEU A 59 -9.87 -14.67 -13.22
CA LEU A 59 -10.66 -15.14 -12.08
C LEU A 59 -12.14 -14.81 -12.29
N PRO A 60 -13.06 -15.69 -11.84
CA PRO A 60 -14.50 -15.45 -11.93
C PRO A 60 -14.97 -14.48 -10.82
N ILE A 61 -14.47 -13.25 -10.86
CA ILE A 61 -14.75 -12.20 -9.87
C ILE A 61 -15.65 -11.16 -10.52
N GLN A 62 -16.74 -10.80 -9.84
CA GLN A 62 -17.47 -9.58 -10.16
C GLN A 62 -16.69 -8.37 -9.65
N TRP A 63 -16.16 -7.57 -10.57
CA TRP A 63 -15.46 -6.33 -10.26
C TRP A 63 -16.42 -5.15 -10.27
N VAL A 64 -16.41 -4.36 -9.20
CA VAL A 64 -17.07 -3.05 -9.13
C VAL A 64 -16.00 -2.04 -8.76
N ILE A 65 -15.65 -1.13 -9.68
CA ILE A 65 -14.62 -0.11 -9.45
C ILE A 65 -15.26 1.24 -9.72
N THR A 66 -15.40 2.06 -8.68
CA THR A 66 -16.04 3.38 -8.77
C THR A 66 -15.07 4.49 -8.39
N GLY A 67 -15.41 5.73 -8.77
CA GLY A 67 -14.58 6.90 -8.52
C GLY A 67 -13.51 7.14 -9.58
N GLU A 68 -12.39 7.71 -9.17
CA GLU A 68 -11.40 8.29 -10.09
C GLU A 68 -10.44 7.25 -10.70
N LYS A 69 -10.06 7.49 -11.97
CA LYS A 69 -9.00 6.76 -12.64
C LYS A 69 -7.67 7.48 -12.44
N LEU A 70 -6.76 6.85 -11.71
CA LEU A 70 -5.44 7.40 -11.42
C LEU A 70 -4.52 7.37 -12.65
N ASN A 71 -3.60 8.33 -12.72
CA ASN A 71 -2.53 8.32 -13.71
C ASN A 71 -1.45 7.30 -13.28
N PRO A 72 -1.16 6.24 -14.07
CA PRO A 72 -0.16 5.24 -13.70
C PRO A 72 1.25 5.78 -13.44
N LYS A 73 1.56 6.99 -13.93
CA LYS A 73 2.85 7.64 -13.74
C LYS A 73 2.85 8.71 -12.63
N GLY A 74 1.77 8.80 -11.86
CA GLY A 74 1.66 9.76 -10.76
C GLY A 74 2.37 9.31 -9.48
N THR A 75 2.71 10.29 -8.65
CA THR A 75 3.26 10.14 -7.31
C THR A 75 2.14 10.35 -6.31
N TYR A 76 1.76 9.28 -5.61
CA TYR A 76 0.58 9.28 -4.74
C TYR A 76 0.89 8.78 -3.33
N LEU A 77 0.24 9.39 -2.35
CA LEU A 77 0.04 8.80 -1.02
C LEU A 77 -1.33 8.14 -1.03
N VAL A 78 -1.35 6.81 -0.99
CA VAL A 78 -2.61 6.04 -0.94
C VAL A 78 -2.96 5.72 0.50
N LEU A 79 -4.16 6.08 0.94
CA LEU A 79 -4.73 5.70 2.23
C LEU A 79 -5.79 4.61 2.01
N ALA A 80 -5.52 3.40 2.50
CA ALA A 80 -6.41 2.25 2.30
C ALA A 80 -6.79 1.57 3.62
N ASN A 81 -8.00 1.02 3.68
CA ASN A 81 -8.36 0.06 4.74
C ASN A 81 -7.65 -1.28 4.50
N HIS A 82 -7.46 -2.06 5.56
CA HIS A 82 -6.69 -3.30 5.47
C HIS A 82 -7.45 -4.50 6.03
N GLN A 83 -7.82 -5.42 5.17
CA GLN A 83 -8.55 -6.65 5.52
C GLN A 83 -7.71 -7.91 5.27
N SER A 84 -6.87 -7.92 4.23
CA SER A 84 -6.14 -9.12 3.81
C SER A 84 -4.87 -8.81 3.02
N TRP A 85 -4.05 -9.83 2.80
CA TRP A 85 -2.90 -9.73 1.89
C TRP A 85 -3.32 -9.43 0.44
N ILE A 86 -4.54 -9.82 0.05
CA ILE A 86 -5.04 -9.58 -1.31
C ILE A 86 -5.28 -8.09 -1.58
N ASP A 87 -5.38 -7.24 -0.56
CA ASP A 87 -5.57 -5.79 -0.70
C ASP A 87 -4.48 -5.15 -1.55
N ILE A 88 -3.24 -5.61 -1.38
CA ILE A 88 -2.08 -5.14 -2.17
C ILE A 88 -2.32 -5.38 -3.66
N MET A 89 -2.96 -6.51 -4.00
CA MET A 89 -3.29 -6.83 -5.39
C MET A 89 -4.40 -5.91 -5.92
N MET A 90 -5.39 -5.58 -5.10
CA MET A 90 -6.49 -4.67 -5.49
C MET A 90 -6.00 -3.24 -5.72
N VAL A 91 -5.11 -2.74 -4.85
CA VAL A 91 -4.46 -1.44 -5.06
C VAL A 91 -3.65 -1.45 -6.36
N MET A 92 -2.91 -2.52 -6.66
CA MET A 92 -2.19 -2.63 -7.94
C MET A 92 -3.11 -2.68 -9.18
N VAL A 93 -4.33 -3.20 -9.06
CA VAL A 93 -5.34 -3.16 -10.13
C VAL A 93 -5.75 -1.71 -10.40
N VAL A 94 -6.13 -0.98 -9.35
CA VAL A 94 -6.57 0.43 -9.46
C VAL A 94 -5.47 1.35 -9.97
N LEU A 95 -4.24 1.16 -9.50
CA LEU A 95 -3.10 1.93 -9.97
C LEU A 95 -2.84 1.73 -11.47
N GLY A 96 -3.26 0.60 -12.04
CA GLY A 96 -3.23 0.36 -13.47
C GLY A 96 -1.88 -0.08 -14.04
N LYS A 97 -1.90 -0.37 -15.35
CA LYS A 97 -0.74 -0.79 -16.13
C LYS A 97 0.27 0.35 -16.27
N GLY A 98 1.55 0.02 -16.09
CA GLY A 98 2.65 0.99 -16.18
C GLY A 98 2.99 1.69 -14.85
N THR A 99 2.24 1.42 -13.78
CA THR A 99 2.58 1.93 -12.45
C THR A 99 3.79 1.22 -11.88
N THR A 100 4.73 2.01 -11.37
CA THR A 100 5.81 1.49 -10.53
C THR A 100 5.22 0.75 -9.34
N LEU A 101 5.86 -0.33 -8.92
CA LEU A 101 5.37 -1.15 -7.80
C LEU A 101 5.10 -0.26 -6.56
N PRO A 102 3.89 -0.28 -5.98
CA PRO A 102 3.60 0.53 -4.81
C PRO A 102 4.49 0.13 -3.66
N ARG A 103 5.03 1.14 -2.96
CA ARG A 103 5.87 0.98 -1.79
C ARG A 103 5.01 0.95 -0.54
N PHE A 104 5.43 0.16 0.43
CA PHE A 104 4.79 0.08 1.74
C PHE A 104 5.87 0.16 2.82
N PHE A 105 5.49 0.61 4.02
CA PHE A 105 6.36 0.58 5.19
C PHE A 105 6.54 -0.84 5.71
N MET A 106 7.55 -1.51 5.16
CA MET A 106 7.84 -2.92 5.36
C MET A 106 8.33 -3.18 6.78
N LYS A 107 7.88 -4.29 7.36
CA LYS A 107 8.36 -4.76 8.66
C LYS A 107 9.79 -5.29 8.57
N TRP A 108 10.62 -4.98 9.56
CA TRP A 108 12.00 -5.47 9.64
C TRP A 108 12.09 -7.00 9.54
N GLU A 109 11.15 -7.75 10.10
CA GLU A 109 11.15 -9.22 10.07
C GLU A 109 11.13 -9.78 8.64
N LEU A 110 10.62 -9.01 7.67
CA LEU A 110 10.57 -9.44 6.27
C LEU A 110 11.96 -9.44 5.59
N VAL A 111 12.99 -8.81 6.19
CA VAL A 111 14.34 -8.85 5.63
C VAL A 111 15.00 -10.23 5.74
N TYR A 112 14.48 -11.11 6.60
CA TYR A 112 14.96 -12.47 6.75
C TYR A 112 14.34 -13.43 5.73
N MET A 113 13.33 -12.98 4.97
CA MET A 113 12.78 -13.78 3.88
C MET A 113 13.74 -13.75 2.68
N PRO A 114 14.05 -14.92 2.08
CA PRO A 114 14.93 -14.98 0.91
C PRO A 114 14.44 -14.02 -0.19
N VAL A 115 15.39 -13.32 -0.84
CA VAL A 115 15.16 -12.41 -1.98
C VAL A 115 14.38 -11.12 -1.62
N ILE A 116 13.56 -11.11 -0.57
CA ILE A 116 12.75 -9.95 -0.17
C ILE A 116 13.62 -8.76 0.23
N ASN A 117 14.70 -8.97 1.00
CA ASN A 117 15.62 -7.89 1.38
C ASN A 117 16.29 -7.23 0.15
N ILE A 118 16.68 -8.02 -0.83
CA ILE A 118 17.30 -7.55 -2.07
C ILE A 118 16.27 -6.77 -2.90
N CYS A 119 15.05 -7.31 -3.05
CA CYS A 119 13.98 -6.61 -3.76
C CYS A 119 13.61 -5.29 -3.07
N ALA A 120 13.50 -5.31 -1.74
CA ALA A 120 13.23 -4.14 -0.91
C ALA A 120 14.27 -3.04 -1.15
N TRP A 121 15.54 -3.40 -1.04
CA TRP A 121 16.64 -2.47 -1.23
C TRP A 121 16.74 -2.00 -2.70
N ALA A 122 16.55 -2.91 -3.66
CA ALA A 122 16.62 -2.59 -5.08
C ALA A 122 15.53 -1.61 -5.51
N LEU A 123 14.33 -1.76 -4.96
CA LEU A 123 13.15 -0.96 -5.29
C LEU A 123 12.90 0.21 -4.32
N ASP A 124 13.85 0.50 -3.42
CA ASP A 124 13.76 1.58 -2.43
C ASP A 124 12.49 1.50 -1.56
N PHE A 125 12.19 0.30 -1.02
CA PHE A 125 11.15 0.11 -0.02
C PHE A 125 11.64 0.55 1.37
N PRO A 126 10.89 1.40 2.08
CA PRO A 126 11.25 1.78 3.44
C PRO A 126 10.98 0.62 4.41
N ILE A 127 12.03 0.18 5.10
CA ILE A 127 12.01 -0.92 6.09
C ILE A 127 12.00 -0.32 7.50
N MET A 128 11.02 -0.73 8.30
CA MET A 128 10.73 -0.19 9.63
C MET A 128 11.05 -1.18 10.73
N ARG A 129 11.84 -0.76 11.72
CA ARG A 129 12.13 -1.54 12.94
C ARG A 129 11.07 -1.38 14.02
N ARG A 130 10.30 -0.28 13.98
CA ARG A 130 9.14 0.00 14.86
C ARG A 130 9.52 -0.02 16.34
N TYR A 131 10.54 0.76 16.70
CA TYR A 131 11.04 0.88 18.08
C TYR A 131 9.91 1.21 19.06
N THR A 132 9.92 0.50 20.19
CA THR A 132 9.00 0.73 21.30
C THR A 132 9.46 1.90 22.16
N GLN A 133 8.60 2.38 23.05
CA GLN A 133 8.99 3.41 24.01
C GLN A 133 10.09 2.93 24.97
N GLU A 134 10.12 1.62 25.27
CA GLU A 134 11.18 1.01 26.07
C GLU A 134 12.52 1.01 25.33
N ASP A 135 12.52 0.66 24.04
CA ASP A 135 13.72 0.72 23.20
C ASP A 135 14.33 2.14 23.18
N ILE A 136 13.46 3.15 23.05
CA ILE A 136 13.86 4.57 22.94
C ILE A 136 14.36 5.11 24.29
N LYS A 137 13.78 4.70 25.42
CA LYS A 137 14.26 5.12 26.75
C LYS A 137 15.72 4.74 26.98
N GLY A 138 16.12 3.55 26.52
CA GLY A 138 17.51 3.08 26.64
C GLY A 138 18.45 3.69 25.60
N ARG A 139 17.93 4.18 24.47
CA ARG A 139 18.68 4.69 23.32
C ARG A 139 17.91 5.83 22.62
N PRO A 140 17.99 7.07 23.15
CA PRO A 140 17.22 8.21 22.63
C PRO A 140 17.43 8.51 21.15
N GLU A 141 18.60 8.17 20.61
CA GLU A 141 18.94 8.31 19.19
C GLU A 141 18.07 7.46 18.26
N LEU A 142 17.37 6.43 18.78
CA LEU A 142 16.47 5.59 17.98
C LEU A 142 15.12 6.26 17.70
N LYS A 143 14.78 7.36 18.40
CA LYS A 143 13.47 8.01 18.32
C LYS A 143 13.05 8.34 16.89
N ASN A 144 13.97 8.88 16.08
CA ASN A 144 13.69 9.32 14.70
C ASN A 144 14.31 8.39 13.64
N ARG A 145 15.03 7.33 14.04
CA ARG A 145 15.83 6.53 13.12
C ARG A 145 15.03 5.90 11.97
N ASP A 146 13.85 5.38 12.26
CA ASP A 146 12.96 4.81 11.24
C ASP A 146 12.40 5.90 10.30
N PHE A 147 12.12 7.08 10.85
CA PHE A 147 11.64 8.23 10.09
C PHE A 147 12.73 8.73 9.12
N ASP A 148 13.94 8.98 9.64
CA ASP A 148 15.07 9.49 8.85
C ASP A 148 15.46 8.50 7.74
N TYR A 149 15.47 7.19 8.05
CA TYR A 149 15.76 6.16 7.06
C TYR A 149 14.71 6.10 5.95
N ALA A 150 13.44 6.17 6.30
CA ALA A 150 12.37 6.15 5.32
C ALA A 150 12.34 7.42 4.47
N HIS A 151 12.66 8.58 5.06
CA HIS A 151 12.83 9.83 4.34
C HIS A 151 13.96 9.74 3.32
N ASP A 152 15.14 9.24 3.71
CA ASP A 152 16.24 8.99 2.78
C ASP A 152 15.80 8.06 1.64
N VAL A 153 15.22 6.90 1.95
CA VAL A 153 14.84 5.88 0.97
C VAL A 153 13.78 6.38 -0.02
N LEU A 154 12.75 7.09 0.46
CA LEU A 154 11.69 7.62 -0.39
C LEU A 154 12.12 8.85 -1.20
N SER A 155 13.14 9.58 -0.74
CA SER A 155 13.72 10.72 -1.46
C SER A 155 14.68 10.30 -2.59
N ARG A 156 15.08 9.03 -2.64
CA ARG A 156 15.89 8.50 -3.75
C ARG A 156 15.09 8.50 -5.05
N ASN A 157 15.77 8.81 -6.15
CA ASN A 157 15.18 8.87 -7.49
C ASN A 157 13.99 9.85 -7.58
N PRO A 158 14.22 11.16 -7.32
CA PRO A 158 13.16 12.18 -7.30
C PRO A 158 12.42 12.34 -8.64
N ASP A 159 13.00 11.90 -9.75
CA ASP A 159 12.39 11.98 -11.08
C ASP A 159 11.49 10.78 -11.43
N GLN A 160 11.38 9.78 -10.53
CA GLN A 160 10.63 8.54 -10.79
C GLN A 160 9.34 8.54 -9.99
N ALA A 161 8.20 8.26 -10.64
CA ALA A 161 6.91 8.10 -9.98
C ALA A 161 7.03 7.24 -8.70
N CYS A 162 6.37 7.67 -7.62
CA CYS A 162 6.43 7.00 -6.34
C CYS A 162 5.04 6.91 -5.72
N VAL A 163 4.53 5.69 -5.58
CA VAL A 163 3.27 5.43 -4.87
C VAL A 163 3.61 4.83 -3.52
N VAL A 164 3.22 5.50 -2.44
CA VAL A 164 3.34 4.98 -1.07
C VAL A 164 1.95 4.63 -0.57
N VAL A 165 1.72 3.34 -0.33
CA VAL A 165 0.44 2.86 0.19
C VAL A 165 0.52 2.69 1.70
N ASN A 166 -0.40 3.35 2.37
CA ASN A 166 -0.54 3.37 3.80
C ASN A 166 -1.84 2.69 4.25
N TYR A 167 -1.67 1.53 4.84
CA TYR A 167 -2.72 0.89 5.64
C TYR A 167 -2.71 1.48 7.04
N ALA A 168 -3.37 2.62 7.25
CA ALA A 168 -3.22 3.41 8.46
C ALA A 168 -3.67 2.68 9.74
N GLU A 169 -4.51 1.66 9.63
CA GLU A 169 -4.88 0.75 10.74
C GLU A 169 -3.65 0.03 11.33
N GLY A 170 -2.59 -0.14 10.54
CA GLY A 170 -1.32 -0.77 10.91
C GLY A 170 -1.40 -2.29 11.09
N THR A 171 -2.58 -2.88 10.87
CA THR A 171 -2.83 -4.33 10.92
C THR A 171 -4.11 -4.64 10.18
N ARG A 172 -4.27 -5.90 9.76
CA ARG A 172 -5.51 -6.39 9.14
C ARG A 172 -6.66 -6.36 10.14
N PHE A 173 -7.80 -5.86 9.71
CA PHE A 173 -9.06 -5.89 10.42
C PHE A 173 -9.43 -7.31 10.82
N THR A 174 -9.82 -7.48 12.07
CA THR A 174 -10.54 -8.67 12.55
C THR A 174 -11.56 -8.22 13.61
N PRO A 175 -12.71 -8.91 13.76
CA PRO A 175 -13.68 -8.58 14.81
C PRO A 175 -13.07 -8.55 16.22
N GLU A 176 -12.11 -9.44 16.48
CA GLU A 176 -11.37 -9.47 17.75
C GLU A 176 -10.57 -8.19 18.00
N LYS A 177 -9.78 -7.74 17.01
CA LYS A 177 -8.98 -6.51 17.12
C LYS A 177 -9.86 -5.27 17.19
N HIS A 178 -10.97 -5.28 16.48
CA HIS A 178 -11.95 -4.20 16.50
C HIS A 178 -12.50 -3.98 17.91
N ARG A 179 -12.99 -5.05 18.56
CA ARG A 179 -13.44 -5.02 19.96
C ARG A 179 -12.32 -4.61 20.91
N LYS A 180 -11.12 -5.21 20.76
CA LYS A 180 -9.96 -4.91 21.63
C LYS A 180 -9.54 -3.45 21.56
N ASN A 181 -9.53 -2.86 20.36
CA ASN A 181 -9.12 -1.48 20.13
C ASN A 181 -10.24 -0.45 20.39
N ARG A 182 -11.47 -0.93 20.67
CA ARG A 182 -12.69 -0.11 20.83
C ARG A 182 -12.83 0.88 19.69
N SER A 183 -12.81 0.37 18.45
CA SER A 183 -12.92 1.22 17.27
C SER A 183 -14.28 1.94 17.27
N PRO A 184 -14.34 3.25 16.96
CA PRO A 184 -15.61 3.98 16.85
C PRO A 184 -16.30 3.71 15.51
N TYR A 185 -15.60 3.12 14.55
CA TYR A 185 -16.08 2.79 13.21
C TYR A 185 -16.69 1.39 13.22
N GLN A 186 -17.65 1.10 12.35
CA GLN A 186 -18.33 -0.20 12.31
C GLN A 186 -17.46 -1.27 11.62
N HIS A 187 -16.76 -0.91 10.54
CA HIS A 187 -16.03 -1.82 9.65
C HIS A 187 -14.51 -1.62 9.63
N LEU A 188 -14.01 -0.62 10.36
CA LEU A 188 -12.60 -0.23 10.36
C LEU A 188 -11.98 -0.26 11.76
N LEU A 189 -10.67 -0.47 11.84
CA LEU A 189 -9.89 -0.11 13.04
C LEU A 189 -9.56 1.38 13.04
N LYS A 190 -9.15 1.91 14.21
CA LYS A 190 -8.69 3.30 14.34
C LYS A 190 -7.45 3.53 13.47
N PRO A 191 -7.41 4.61 12.65
CA PRO A 191 -6.22 4.96 11.90
C PRO A 191 -5.11 5.44 12.83
N LYS A 192 -3.87 5.13 12.45
CA LYS A 192 -2.65 5.71 13.01
C LYS A 192 -2.16 6.81 12.07
N VAL A 193 -1.58 7.85 12.65
CA VAL A 193 -1.14 9.04 11.89
C VAL A 193 0.34 8.97 11.45
N GLY A 194 1.19 8.23 12.16
CA GLY A 194 2.64 8.29 11.94
C GLY A 194 3.10 7.83 10.55
N GLY A 195 2.48 6.78 10.01
CA GLY A 195 2.79 6.33 8.64
C GLY A 195 2.37 7.35 7.59
N PRO A 196 1.10 7.80 7.57
CA PRO A 196 0.65 8.84 6.66
C PRO A 196 1.46 10.13 6.75
N GLN A 197 1.77 10.59 7.97
CA GLN A 197 2.60 11.79 8.20
C GLN A 197 3.98 11.66 7.57
N LEU A 198 4.67 10.55 7.83
CA LEU A 198 5.97 10.30 7.24
C LEU A 198 5.90 10.24 5.71
N ALA A 199 4.93 9.52 5.14
CA ALA A 199 4.81 9.44 3.68
C ALA A 199 4.53 10.82 3.05
N LEU A 200 3.68 11.62 3.70
CA LEU A 200 3.39 12.99 3.27
C LEU A 200 4.63 13.87 3.35
N ASP A 201 5.36 13.82 4.46
CA ASP A 201 6.59 14.59 4.68
C ASP A 201 7.64 14.31 3.59
N CYS A 202 7.82 13.03 3.24
CA CYS A 202 8.76 12.61 2.20
C CYS A 202 8.36 13.04 0.78
N LEU A 203 7.05 13.08 0.48
CA LEU A 203 6.55 13.25 -0.88
C LEU A 203 6.00 14.64 -1.18
N ARG A 204 5.78 15.50 -0.17
CA ARG A 204 5.03 16.76 -0.29
C ARG A 204 5.41 17.66 -1.47
N ASN A 205 6.70 17.71 -1.84
CA ASN A 205 7.19 18.60 -2.89
C ASN A 205 6.96 18.06 -4.32
N ARG A 206 6.45 16.84 -4.44
CA ARG A 206 6.33 16.12 -5.72
C ARG A 206 5.08 15.24 -5.78
N LEU A 207 4.15 15.46 -4.87
CA LEU A 207 2.93 14.68 -4.74
C LEU A 207 1.91 15.15 -5.78
N ASP A 208 1.44 14.24 -6.63
CA ASP A 208 0.36 14.52 -7.59
C ASP A 208 -1.02 14.40 -6.93
N GLY A 209 -1.13 13.69 -5.81
CA GLY A 209 -2.35 13.64 -5.01
C GLY A 209 -2.27 12.70 -3.80
N ILE A 210 -3.18 12.89 -2.85
CA ILE A 210 -3.47 11.92 -1.80
C ILE A 210 -4.74 11.18 -2.23
N VAL A 211 -4.71 9.85 -2.20
CA VAL A 211 -5.81 9.02 -2.72
C VAL A 211 -6.37 8.15 -1.61
N ASP A 212 -7.66 8.25 -1.38
CA ASP A 212 -8.41 7.33 -0.53
C ASP A 212 -8.88 6.12 -1.35
N ILE A 213 -8.45 4.91 -0.98
CA ILE A 213 -8.93 3.66 -1.60
C ILE A 213 -9.74 2.88 -0.57
N THR A 214 -11.00 2.62 -0.90
CA THR A 214 -11.90 1.82 -0.07
C THR A 214 -12.09 0.45 -0.71
N LEU A 215 -11.70 -0.61 0.01
CA LEU A 215 -11.77 -2.00 -0.45
C LEU A 215 -12.86 -2.75 0.32
N ALA A 216 -13.81 -3.38 -0.39
CA ALA A 216 -14.83 -4.24 0.21
C ALA A 216 -14.93 -5.59 -0.51
N TYR A 217 -15.21 -6.63 0.27
CA TYR A 217 -15.30 -8.01 -0.20
C TYR A 217 -16.55 -8.71 0.36
N PRO A 218 -17.75 -8.39 -0.15
CA PRO A 218 -19.01 -8.88 0.42
C PRO A 218 -19.06 -10.41 0.48
N GLY A 219 -19.31 -10.95 1.68
CA GLY A 219 -19.52 -12.39 1.90
C GLY A 219 -18.29 -13.27 1.66
N ALA A 220 -17.07 -12.71 1.56
CA ALA A 220 -15.88 -13.45 1.19
C ALA A 220 -14.96 -13.76 2.38
N THR A 221 -14.44 -14.99 2.42
CA THR A 221 -13.30 -15.33 3.29
C THR A 221 -12.01 -14.97 2.57
N LEU A 222 -11.20 -14.07 3.13
CA LEU A 222 -10.06 -13.50 2.41
C LEU A 222 -8.77 -14.27 2.63
N SER A 223 -8.24 -14.85 1.56
CA SER A 223 -6.85 -15.35 1.49
C SER A 223 -6.38 -15.36 0.03
N VAL A 224 -5.06 -15.45 -0.19
CA VAL A 224 -4.52 -15.62 -1.56
C VAL A 224 -5.07 -16.91 -2.20
N TRP A 225 -5.24 -17.98 -1.42
CA TRP A 225 -5.84 -19.21 -1.91
C TRP A 225 -7.31 -19.03 -2.30
N HIS A 226 -8.13 -18.40 -1.45
CA HIS A 226 -9.54 -18.15 -1.75
C HIS A 226 -9.69 -17.27 -3.00
N LEU A 227 -8.84 -16.26 -3.17
CA LEU A 227 -8.81 -15.45 -4.38
C LEU A 227 -8.49 -16.28 -5.63
N LEU A 228 -7.34 -16.98 -5.64
CA LEU A 228 -6.86 -17.71 -6.83
C LEU A 228 -7.70 -18.95 -7.16
N SER A 229 -8.43 -19.48 -6.18
CA SER A 229 -9.40 -20.55 -6.37
C SER A 229 -10.79 -20.09 -6.78
N GLY A 230 -11.02 -18.78 -6.91
CA GLY A 230 -12.31 -18.22 -7.34
C GLY A 230 -13.39 -18.20 -6.25
N GLN A 231 -13.00 -18.28 -4.98
CA GLN A 231 -13.91 -18.23 -3.82
C GLN A 231 -14.15 -16.81 -3.30
N VAL A 232 -13.55 -15.79 -3.94
CA VAL A 232 -13.88 -14.39 -3.71
C VAL A 232 -14.82 -13.97 -4.85
N PRO A 233 -16.15 -13.98 -4.65
CA PRO A 233 -17.10 -13.81 -5.75
C PRO A 233 -17.18 -12.37 -6.26
N LYS A 234 -16.91 -11.38 -5.38
CA LYS A 234 -17.05 -9.97 -5.67
C LYS A 234 -15.94 -9.16 -5.01
N VAL A 235 -15.36 -8.24 -5.75
CA VAL A 235 -14.41 -7.24 -5.26
C VAL A 235 -14.98 -5.87 -5.61
N MET A 236 -15.15 -5.04 -4.59
CA MET A 236 -15.63 -3.67 -4.75
C MET A 236 -14.52 -2.71 -4.32
N ILE A 237 -14.19 -1.75 -5.17
CA ILE A 237 -13.16 -0.75 -4.92
C ILE A 237 -13.71 0.63 -5.25
N HIS A 238 -13.53 1.57 -4.34
CA HIS A 238 -13.80 2.98 -4.60
C HIS A 238 -12.52 3.78 -4.44
N VAL A 239 -12.32 4.74 -5.35
CA VAL A 239 -11.11 5.55 -5.45
C VAL A 239 -11.49 7.02 -5.46
N GLU A 240 -10.93 7.79 -4.55
CA GLU A 240 -11.22 9.22 -4.41
C GLU A 240 -9.91 9.97 -4.16
N THR A 241 -9.69 11.07 -4.87
CA THR A 241 -8.61 12.00 -4.53
C THR A 241 -9.09 12.90 -3.40
N ILE A 242 -8.27 13.03 -2.36
CA ILE A 242 -8.57 13.85 -1.19
C ILE A 242 -7.65 15.05 -1.14
N ASP A 243 -8.25 16.22 -0.93
CA ASP A 243 -7.50 17.45 -0.72
C ASP A 243 -6.81 17.42 0.65
N LEU A 244 -5.56 17.85 0.66
CA LEU A 244 -4.82 18.10 1.89
C LEU A 244 -5.24 19.47 2.44
N PRO A 245 -5.83 19.53 3.65
CA PRO A 245 -6.15 20.82 4.26
C PRO A 245 -4.90 21.68 4.44
N GLU A 246 -5.07 22.97 4.23
CA GLU A 246 -4.00 23.96 4.45
C GLU A 246 -3.44 23.86 5.87
N GLY A 247 -2.12 23.85 6.00
CA GLY A 247 -1.40 23.75 7.27
C GLY A 247 -1.15 22.32 7.76
N LEU A 248 -1.56 21.29 7.00
CA LEU A 248 -1.25 19.88 7.30
C LEU A 248 -0.12 19.30 6.44
N GLU A 249 0.59 20.13 5.67
CA GLU A 249 1.66 19.73 4.75
C GLU A 249 2.97 19.35 5.45
N LYS A 250 3.14 19.82 6.69
CA LYS A 250 4.36 19.62 7.48
C LYS A 250 4.15 18.58 8.56
N THR A 251 5.25 17.92 8.93
CA THR A 251 5.28 17.07 10.13
C THR A 251 4.88 17.90 11.35
N PRO A 252 3.88 17.46 12.14
CA PRO A 252 3.47 18.21 13.33
C PRO A 252 4.57 18.34 14.37
N GLU A 253 4.82 19.57 14.82
CA GLU A 253 5.78 19.90 15.87
C GLU A 253 5.06 20.13 17.20
N THR A 254 3.79 20.54 17.16
CA THR A 254 2.96 20.80 18.34
C THR A 254 1.86 19.77 18.54
N LEU A 255 1.35 19.67 19.77
CA LEU A 255 0.19 18.82 20.08
C LEU A 255 -1.08 19.28 19.35
N ALA A 256 -1.20 20.59 19.07
CA ALA A 256 -2.34 21.15 18.35
C ALA A 256 -2.34 20.69 16.89
N GLU A 257 -1.20 20.79 16.20
CA GLU A 257 -1.02 20.29 14.83
C GLU A 257 -1.24 18.78 14.74
N LEU A 258 -0.71 18.01 15.70
CA LEU A 258 -0.92 16.56 15.74
C LEU A 258 -2.40 16.22 15.91
N LYS A 259 -3.14 17.00 16.73
CA LYS A 259 -4.58 16.84 16.92
C LYS A 259 -5.34 17.20 15.65
N ALA A 260 -4.95 18.25 14.94
CA ALA A 260 -5.55 18.66 13.67
C ALA A 260 -5.36 17.56 12.60
N PHE A 261 -4.14 17.07 12.41
CA PHE A 261 -3.86 15.97 11.48
C PHE A 261 -4.64 14.69 11.83
N ARG A 262 -4.71 14.35 13.12
CA ARG A 262 -5.54 13.21 13.59
C ARG A 262 -7.02 13.43 13.31
N GLY A 263 -7.53 14.66 13.47
CA GLY A 263 -8.89 15.03 13.13
C GLY A 263 -9.20 14.79 11.66
N TRP A 264 -8.33 15.26 10.77
CA TRP A 264 -8.44 15.03 9.32
C TRP A 264 -8.37 13.54 8.94
N MET A 265 -7.42 12.79 9.51
CA MET A 265 -7.37 11.33 9.31
C MET A 265 -8.64 10.62 9.78
N ASN A 266 -9.23 11.07 10.89
CA ASN A 266 -10.49 10.52 11.38
C ASN A 266 -11.68 10.90 10.48
N SER A 267 -11.70 12.10 9.87
CA SER A 267 -12.78 12.46 8.94
C SER A 267 -12.73 11.59 7.68
N ILE A 268 -11.53 11.30 7.15
CA ILE A 268 -11.36 10.35 6.04
C ILE A 268 -11.87 8.96 6.45
N TRP A 269 -11.50 8.49 7.64
CA TRP A 269 -11.94 7.18 8.14
C TRP A 269 -13.45 7.09 8.35
N ALA A 270 -14.09 8.16 8.84
CA ALA A 270 -15.55 8.20 9.01
C ALA A 270 -16.28 8.09 7.67
N GLN A 271 -15.80 8.82 6.65
CA GLN A 271 -16.35 8.73 5.29
C GLN A 271 -16.12 7.34 4.68
N LYS A 272 -14.91 6.78 4.84
CA LYS A 272 -14.58 5.42 4.41
C LYS A 272 -15.46 4.36 5.06
N ASP A 273 -15.73 4.47 6.36
CA ASP A 273 -16.58 3.52 7.10
C ASP A 273 -18.03 3.55 6.59
N ALA A 274 -18.59 4.75 6.41
CA ALA A 274 -19.93 4.93 5.85
C ALA A 274 -20.03 4.37 4.42
N ARG A 275 -18.96 4.55 3.62
CA ARG A 275 -18.86 3.98 2.28
C ARG A 275 -18.79 2.45 2.31
N LEU A 276 -18.01 1.87 3.22
CA LEU A 276 -17.95 0.41 3.39
C LEU A 276 -19.32 -0.17 3.74
N GLU A 277 -20.08 0.46 4.64
CA GLU A 277 -21.44 0.03 4.95
C GLU A 277 -22.33 0.01 3.69
N ARG A 278 -22.29 1.07 2.86
CA ARG A 278 -23.04 1.11 1.59
C ARG A 278 -22.61 0.00 0.61
N MET A 279 -21.30 -0.20 0.45
CA MET A 279 -20.73 -1.22 -0.44
C MET A 279 -21.09 -2.64 0.00
N LEU A 280 -21.06 -2.91 1.32
CA LEU A 280 -21.37 -4.22 1.88
C LEU A 280 -22.87 -4.54 1.85
N ASN A 281 -23.73 -3.53 2.01
CA ASN A 281 -25.19 -3.67 1.96
C ASN A 281 -25.76 -3.59 0.53
N GLY A 282 -24.91 -3.41 -0.49
CA GLY A 282 -25.34 -3.41 -1.90
C GLY A 282 -26.09 -2.16 -2.35
N THR A 283 -25.88 -1.02 -1.69
CA THR A 283 -26.40 0.28 -2.17
C THR A 283 -25.44 0.82 -3.24
N PRO A 284 -25.82 0.92 -4.53
CA PRO A 284 -24.89 1.34 -5.58
C PRO A 284 -24.60 2.85 -5.49
N GLU A 285 -23.32 3.21 -5.45
CA GLU A 285 -22.84 4.50 -5.98
C GLU A 285 -22.44 4.23 -7.43
N ASP A 286 -22.86 5.11 -8.35
CA ASP A 286 -22.76 4.99 -9.82
C ASP A 286 -21.66 4.04 -10.34
N ASP A 287 -22.10 2.85 -10.78
CA ASP A 287 -21.28 1.74 -11.24
C ASP A 287 -20.55 2.09 -12.55
N HIS A 288 -19.22 2.18 -12.52
CA HIS A 288 -18.41 2.04 -13.74
C HIS A 288 -17.83 0.61 -13.79
N ARG A 289 -18.22 -0.15 -14.82
CA ARG A 289 -17.94 -1.59 -14.92
C ARG A 289 -16.54 -1.89 -15.46
N SER A 290 -15.96 -2.92 -14.82
CA SER A 290 -14.87 -3.83 -15.19
C SER A 290 -13.50 -3.27 -15.63
N PRO A 291 -12.38 -3.75 -15.04
CA PRO A 291 -11.02 -3.47 -15.48
C PRO A 291 -10.63 -4.18 -16.79
#